data_AF-A0A9E5ZL57-F1
#
_entry.id   AF-A0A9E5ZL57-F1
#
_cell.length_a   1.000
_cell.length_b   1.000
_cell.length_c   1.000
_cell.angle_alpha   90.00
_cell.angle_beta   90.00
_cell.angle_gamma   90.00
#
_symmetry.space_group_name_H-M   'P 1'
#
loop_
_entity.id
_entity.type
_entity.pdbx_description
1 polymer ?
#
loop_
_entity_poly.entity_id
_entity_poly.type
_entity_poly.pdbx_seq_one_letter_code
_entity_poly.pdbx_strand_id
1 'polypeptide(L)'
;MALDTEMITVQEVKDIAIVNSNLDTAYIDQYILYSQRFYIRKFLGNDFYEELLDQIENATLTTDNTNILVYIKNALAHYIVYESLPQVRNQIAKGGVFNNLNATSEPASDLSYGNTRQDYLMKGERFREEITFYIEDIRETTPTSYPLYSGKSEQSGGIIFY
;
A
#
# COMPACT_ATOMS: atom_id res chain seq x y z
N MET A 1 -16.12 12.19 -6.95
CA MET A 1 -15.54 12.36 -5.61
C MET A 1 -14.24 11.58 -5.66
N ALA A 2 -13.10 12.27 -5.71
CA ALA A 2 -11.78 11.68 -5.97
C ALA A 2 -11.36 10.57 -4.97
N LEU A 3 -12.09 10.40 -3.86
CA LEU A 3 -11.89 9.35 -2.87
C LEU A 3 -11.97 7.91 -3.43
N ASP A 4 -12.70 7.69 -4.52
CA ASP A 4 -12.81 6.38 -5.18
C ASP A 4 -11.79 6.21 -6.33
N THR A 5 -10.91 7.20 -6.53
CA THR A 5 -9.84 7.12 -7.52
C THR A 5 -8.72 6.19 -7.04
N GLU A 6 -8.39 5.22 -7.88
CA GLU A 6 -7.30 4.27 -7.63
C GLU A 6 -5.96 4.86 -8.03
N MET A 7 -5.01 4.88 -7.10
CA MET A 7 -3.65 5.36 -7.36
C MET A 7 -2.79 4.32 -8.09
N ILE A 8 -3.22 3.06 -8.12
CA ILE A 8 -2.51 1.93 -8.72
C ILE A 8 -3.53 0.96 -9.33
N THR A 9 -3.16 0.34 -10.44
CA THR A 9 -3.96 -0.71 -11.08
C THR A 9 -3.56 -2.10 -10.58
N VAL A 10 -4.47 -3.07 -10.67
CA VAL A 10 -4.17 -4.47 -10.29
C VAL A 10 -2.97 -5.05 -11.05
N GLN A 11 -2.80 -4.66 -12.32
CA GLN A 11 -1.67 -5.12 -13.13
C GLN A 11 -0.33 -4.59 -12.59
N GLU A 12 -0.27 -3.30 -12.22
CA GLU A 12 0.91 -2.72 -11.58
C GLU A 12 1.23 -3.39 -10.25
N VAL A 13 0.22 -3.74 -9.44
CA VAL A 13 0.42 -4.49 -8.19
C VAL A 13 1.11 -5.83 -8.47
N LYS A 14 0.70 -6.55 -9.52
CA LYS A 14 1.33 -7.81 -9.90
C LYS A 14 2.78 -7.61 -10.32
N ASP A 15 3.02 -6.63 -11.19
CA ASP A 15 4.35 -6.38 -11.74
C ASP A 15 5.35 -5.95 -10.65
N ILE A 16 4.87 -5.25 -9.61
CA ILE A 16 5.70 -4.79 -8.49
C ILE A 16 5.89 -5.86 -7.41
N ALA A 17 4.81 -6.48 -6.93
CA ALA A 17 4.83 -7.26 -5.68
C ALA A 17 4.65 -8.77 -5.87
N ILE A 18 4.17 -9.22 -7.03
CA ILE A 18 3.86 -10.63 -7.29
C ILE A 18 4.62 -11.14 -8.52
N VAL A 19 5.88 -11.51 -8.31
CA VAL A 19 6.70 -12.11 -9.37
C VAL A 19 6.19 -13.53 -9.66
N ASN A 20 5.65 -13.76 -10.85
CA ASN A 20 5.30 -15.07 -11.41
C ASN A 20 4.21 -15.87 -10.66
N SER A 21 3.08 -15.24 -10.31
CA SER A 21 1.91 -15.96 -9.77
C SER A 21 0.70 -15.86 -10.69
N ASN A 22 0.00 -16.98 -10.88
CA ASN A 22 -1.34 -17.04 -11.46
C ASN A 22 -2.42 -16.62 -10.43
N LEU A 23 -2.11 -15.63 -9.59
CA LEU A 23 -3.01 -15.16 -8.56
C LEU A 23 -4.22 -14.49 -9.22
N ASP A 24 -5.42 -14.86 -8.78
CA ASP A 24 -6.65 -14.25 -9.28
C ASP A 24 -6.69 -12.78 -8.83
N THR A 25 -6.67 -11.90 -9.83
CA THR A 25 -6.64 -10.44 -9.69
C THR A 25 -7.87 -9.89 -9.02
N ALA A 26 -9.00 -10.60 -9.05
CA ALA A 26 -10.23 -10.18 -8.38
C ALA A 26 -10.05 -10.11 -6.85
N TYR A 27 -9.22 -10.98 -6.28
CA TYR A 27 -8.93 -10.93 -4.84
C TYR A 27 -8.07 -9.74 -4.45
N ILE A 28 -7.26 -9.21 -5.38
CA ILE A 28 -6.37 -8.05 -5.15
C ILE A 28 -7.17 -6.75 -5.26
N ASP A 29 -8.02 -6.64 -6.29
CA ASP A 29 -8.76 -5.44 -6.67
C ASP A 29 -9.55 -4.83 -5.50
N GLN A 30 -10.29 -5.68 -4.78
CA GLN A 30 -11.08 -5.27 -3.61
C GLN A 30 -10.26 -4.63 -2.47
N TYR A 31 -8.94 -4.84 -2.44
CA TYR A 31 -8.04 -4.31 -1.41
C TYR A 31 -7.31 -3.03 -1.83
N ILE A 32 -7.38 -2.61 -3.09
CA ILE A 32 -6.69 -1.39 -3.57
C ILE A 32 -7.15 -0.17 -2.77
N LEU A 33 -8.45 0.15 -2.84
CA LEU A 33 -9.01 1.32 -2.17
C LEU A 33 -8.89 1.23 -0.64
N TYR A 34 -9.03 0.02 -0.08
CA TYR A 34 -8.89 -0.20 1.36
C TYR A 34 -7.46 0.12 1.82
N SER A 35 -6.45 -0.48 1.21
CA SER A 35 -5.05 -0.30 1.57
C SER A 35 -4.57 1.14 1.32
N GLN A 36 -5.03 1.75 0.23
CA GLN A 36 -4.74 3.15 -0.10
C GLN A 36 -5.23 4.09 1.01
N ARG A 37 -6.50 3.94 1.44
CA ARG A 37 -7.08 4.78 2.50
C ARG A 37 -6.49 4.47 3.87
N PHE A 38 -6.16 3.21 4.16
CA PHE A 38 -5.70 2.82 5.49
C PHE A 38 -4.21 3.11 5.72
N TYR A 39 -3.36 2.83 4.74
CA TYR A 39 -1.90 2.97 4.88
C TYR A 39 -1.41 4.31 4.33
N ILE A 40 -1.75 4.64 3.07
CA ILE A 40 -1.19 5.81 2.38
C ILE A 40 -1.76 7.12 2.93
N ARG A 41 -3.09 7.24 3.06
CA ARG A 41 -3.71 8.47 3.60
C ARG A 41 -3.24 8.80 5.02
N LYS A 42 -3.07 7.79 5.88
CA LYS A 42 -2.58 8.01 7.26
C LYS A 42 -1.15 8.53 7.31
N PHE A 43 -0.34 8.12 6.33
CA PHE A 43 1.05 8.50 6.23
C PHE A 43 1.25 9.87 5.58
N LEU A 44 0.62 10.10 4.42
CA LEU A 44 0.76 11.34 3.65
C LEU A 44 0.03 12.54 4.26
N GLY A 45 -1.00 12.28 5.08
CA GLY A 45 -1.93 13.31 5.54
C GLY A 45 -3.10 13.50 4.56
N ASN A 46 -4.18 14.09 5.04
CA ASN A 46 -5.42 14.21 4.26
C ASN A 46 -5.26 15.12 3.04
N ASP A 47 -4.64 16.28 3.23
CA ASP A 47 -4.61 17.35 2.23
C ASP A 47 -3.72 16.97 1.03
N PHE A 48 -2.54 16.41 1.29
CA PHE A 48 -1.65 15.93 0.22
C PHE A 48 -2.22 14.69 -0.49
N TYR A 49 -2.91 13.82 0.26
CA TYR A 49 -3.58 12.66 -0.33
C TYR A 49 -4.71 13.09 -1.27
N GLU A 50 -5.54 14.06 -0.88
CA GLU A 50 -6.61 14.59 -1.73
C GLU A 50 -6.05 15.31 -2.98
N GLU A 51 -4.97 16.09 -2.84
CA GLU A 51 -4.30 16.71 -3.99
C GLU A 51 -3.83 15.66 -5.01
N LEU A 52 -3.18 14.58 -4.55
CA LEU A 52 -2.71 13.52 -5.45
C LEU A 52 -3.87 12.84 -6.17
N LEU A 53 -4.97 12.56 -5.48
CA LEU A 53 -6.15 11.94 -6.09
C LEU A 53 -6.80 12.85 -7.13
N ASP A 54 -6.96 14.14 -6.82
CA ASP A 54 -7.51 15.12 -7.74
C ASP A 54 -6.63 15.26 -8.99
N GLN A 55 -5.30 15.25 -8.83
CA GLN A 55 -4.36 15.32 -9.96
C GLN A 55 -4.37 14.04 -10.80
N ILE A 56 -4.54 12.87 -10.19
CA ILE A 56 -4.70 11.60 -10.91
C ILE A 56 -6.01 11.59 -11.70
N GLU A 57 -7.13 11.97 -11.08
CA GLU A 57 -8.45 11.99 -11.73
C GLU A 57 -8.49 12.96 -12.92
N ASN A 58 -7.85 14.13 -12.78
CA ASN A 58 -7.81 15.15 -13.83
C ASN A 58 -6.64 15.00 -14.82
N ALA A 59 -5.76 14.00 -14.65
CA ALA A 59 -4.53 13.84 -15.41
C ALA A 59 -3.63 15.10 -15.42
N THR A 60 -3.55 15.80 -14.29
CA THR A 60 -2.79 17.05 -14.09
C THR A 60 -1.60 16.89 -13.14
N LEU A 61 -1.11 15.65 -12.98
CA LEU A 61 0.05 15.35 -12.14
C LEU A 61 1.26 16.22 -12.53
N THR A 62 1.84 16.89 -11.54
CA THR A 62 3.11 17.59 -11.70
C THR A 62 4.26 16.57 -11.87
N THR A 63 5.41 17.02 -12.37
CA THR A 63 6.60 16.15 -12.46
C THR A 63 6.99 15.61 -11.08
N ASP A 64 6.96 16.45 -10.05
CA ASP A 64 7.28 16.06 -8.67
C ASP A 64 6.29 15.01 -8.16
N ASN A 65 4.98 15.26 -8.33
CA ASN A 65 3.94 14.33 -7.90
C ASN A 65 3.94 13.02 -8.70
N THR A 66 4.40 13.04 -9.95
CA THR A 66 4.61 11.83 -10.75
C THR A 66 5.75 10.98 -10.19
N ASN A 67 6.85 11.61 -9.80
CA ASN A 67 8.02 10.90 -9.25
C ASN A 67 7.69 10.25 -7.91
N ILE A 68 7.06 10.99 -6.99
CA ILE A 68 6.67 10.44 -5.68
C ILE A 68 5.61 9.34 -5.81
N LEU A 69 4.70 9.44 -6.80
CA LEU A 69 3.68 8.43 -7.03
C LEU A 69 4.29 7.06 -7.35
N VAL A 70 5.46 7.00 -8.00
CA VAL A 70 6.18 5.74 -8.24
C VAL A 70 6.54 5.05 -6.91
N TYR A 71 7.08 5.81 -5.96
CA TYR A 71 7.42 5.27 -4.64
C TYR A 71 6.17 4.89 -3.83
N ILE A 72 5.10 5.69 -3.89
CA ILE A 72 3.81 5.39 -3.28
C ILE A 72 3.23 4.08 -3.82
N LYS A 73 3.26 3.90 -5.15
CA LYS A 73 2.81 2.67 -5.82
C LYS A 73 3.58 1.45 -5.33
N ASN A 74 4.90 1.56 -5.14
CA ASN A 74 5.72 0.46 -4.62
C ASN A 74 5.33 0.04 -3.19
N ALA A 75 5.13 1.01 -2.29
CA ALA A 75 4.65 0.73 -0.94
C ALA A 75 3.23 0.12 -0.96
N LEU A 76 2.32 0.74 -1.72
CA LEU A 76 0.92 0.35 -1.81
C LEU A 76 0.76 -1.07 -2.36
N ALA A 77 1.51 -1.46 -3.39
CA ALA A 77 1.46 -2.81 -3.94
C ALA A 77 1.75 -3.88 -2.87
N HIS A 78 2.76 -3.66 -2.02
CA HIS A 78 3.11 -4.61 -0.95
C HIS A 78 2.05 -4.67 0.16
N TYR A 79 1.45 -3.53 0.53
CA TYR A 79 0.33 -3.49 1.47
C TYR A 79 -0.93 -4.17 0.92
N ILE A 80 -1.24 -4.00 -0.37
CA ILE A 80 -2.37 -4.68 -1.02
C ILE A 80 -2.16 -6.20 -0.97
N VAL A 81 -0.97 -6.68 -1.31
CA VAL A 81 -0.66 -8.12 -1.23
C VAL A 81 -0.84 -8.61 0.21
N TYR A 82 -0.27 -7.91 1.19
CA TYR A 82 -0.42 -8.24 2.62
C TYR A 82 -1.89 -8.42 3.07
N GLU A 83 -2.78 -7.53 2.63
CA GLU A 83 -4.21 -7.60 2.96
C GLU A 83 -4.97 -8.65 2.15
N SER A 84 -4.52 -8.96 0.94
CA SER A 84 -5.16 -9.95 0.07
C SER A 84 -4.84 -11.40 0.44
N LEU A 85 -3.68 -11.66 1.06
CA LEU A 85 -3.19 -13.01 1.40
C LEU A 85 -4.20 -13.89 2.16
N PRO A 86 -4.99 -13.38 3.13
CA PRO A 86 -6.00 -14.18 3.83
C PRO A 86 -7.10 -14.70 2.92
N GLN A 87 -7.58 -13.91 1.94
CA GLN A 87 -8.61 -14.34 0.98
C GLN A 87 -8.04 -15.27 -0.08
N VAL A 88 -6.76 -15.09 -0.41
CA VAL A 88 -6.05 -16.01 -1.31
C VAL A 88 -5.92 -17.39 -0.66
N ARG A 89 -5.62 -17.45 0.65
CA ARG A 89 -5.50 -18.72 1.38
C ARG A 89 -6.84 -19.35 1.70
N ASN A 90 -7.82 -18.54 2.09
CA ASN A 90 -9.10 -19.01 2.61
C ASN A 90 -10.26 -18.44 1.81
N GLN A 91 -11.14 -19.32 1.33
CA GLN A 91 -12.38 -18.94 0.69
C GLN A 91 -13.53 -18.95 1.69
N ILE A 92 -14.24 -17.83 1.78
CA ILE A 92 -15.47 -17.73 2.59
C ILE A 92 -16.66 -18.07 1.70
N ALA A 93 -17.42 -19.10 2.08
CA ALA A 93 -18.63 -19.53 1.40
C ALA A 93 -19.78 -19.74 2.40
N LYS A 94 -21.00 -19.98 1.89
CA LYS A 94 -22.20 -20.17 2.73
C LYS A 94 -22.06 -21.29 3.78
N GLY A 95 -21.18 -22.27 3.52
CA GLY A 95 -20.90 -23.39 4.42
C GLY A 95 -19.77 -23.17 5.43
N GLY A 96 -19.12 -22.00 5.44
CA GLY A 96 -17.98 -21.71 6.32
C GLY A 96 -16.73 -21.26 5.57
N VAL A 97 -15.57 -21.41 6.21
CA VAL A 97 -14.25 -21.03 5.68
C VAL A 97 -13.53 -22.30 5.20
N PHE A 98 -13.04 -22.29 3.96
CA PHE A 98 -12.34 -23.41 3.34
C PHE A 98 -10.95 -22.99 2.87
N ASN A 99 -9.97 -23.90 2.95
CA ASN A 99 -8.65 -23.65 2.36
C ASN A 99 -8.76 -23.68 0.83
N ASN A 100 -8.22 -22.65 0.18
CA ASN A 100 -8.14 -22.55 -1.27
C ASN A 100 -6.94 -23.38 -1.75
N LEU A 101 -7.22 -24.63 -2.16
CA LEU A 101 -6.21 -25.59 -2.59
C LEU A 101 -6.54 -26.13 -3.98
N ASN A 102 -5.53 -26.23 -4.81
CA ASN A 102 -5.60 -26.96 -6.06
C ASN A 102 -5.38 -28.46 -5.80
N ALA A 103 -5.92 -29.33 -6.65
CA ALA A 103 -5.88 -30.79 -6.48
C ALA A 103 -4.47 -31.41 -6.35
N THR A 104 -3.43 -30.66 -6.70
CA THR A 104 -2.02 -31.09 -6.67
C THR A 104 -1.16 -30.30 -5.68
N SER A 105 -1.76 -29.41 -4.88
CA SER A 105 -1.03 -28.47 -4.04
C SER A 105 -1.30 -28.74 -2.56
N GLU A 106 -0.23 -28.77 -1.77
CA GLU A 106 -0.32 -28.80 -0.31
C GLU A 106 -0.33 -27.36 0.24
N PRO A 107 -1.16 -27.06 1.25
CA PRO A 107 -1.15 -25.75 1.90
C PRO A 107 0.22 -25.48 2.52
N ALA A 108 0.68 -24.24 2.42
CA ALA A 108 1.79 -23.77 3.26
C ALA A 108 1.42 -23.92 4.75
N SER A 109 2.41 -24.24 5.58
CA SER A 109 2.23 -24.26 7.03
C SER A 109 1.80 -22.89 7.56
N ASP A 110 1.12 -22.84 8.70
CA ASP A 110 0.71 -21.57 9.33
C ASP A 110 1.90 -20.65 9.58
N LEU A 111 3.05 -21.23 9.96
CA LEU A 111 4.29 -20.48 10.16
C LEU A 111 4.81 -19.90 8.84
N SER A 112 4.87 -20.69 7.78
CA SER A 112 5.31 -20.22 6.46
C SER A 112 4.40 -19.11 5.93
N TYR A 113 3.08 -19.29 6.07
CA TYR A 113 2.10 -18.27 5.69
C TYR A 113 2.26 -16.98 6.50
N GLY A 114 2.42 -17.10 7.83
CA GLY A 114 2.66 -15.96 8.72
C GLY A 114 3.94 -15.20 8.35
N ASN A 115 5.04 -15.90 8.08
CA ASN A 115 6.30 -15.31 7.65
C ASN A 115 6.16 -14.59 6.30
N THR A 116 5.55 -15.22 5.29
CA THR A 116 5.32 -14.58 3.99
C THR A 116 4.48 -13.31 4.14
N ARG A 117 3.41 -13.36 4.95
CA ARG A 117 2.59 -12.18 5.22
C ARG A 117 3.41 -11.07 5.89
N GLN A 118 4.23 -11.41 6.88
CA GLN A 118 5.11 -10.45 7.54
C GLN A 118 6.16 -9.85 6.59
N ASP A 119 6.72 -10.63 5.66
CA ASP A 119 7.69 -10.14 4.68
C ASP A 119 7.09 -9.07 3.78
N TYR A 120 5.84 -9.26 3.32
CA TYR A 120 5.13 -8.25 2.54
C TYR A 120 4.86 -6.98 3.34
N LEU A 121 4.47 -7.10 4.61
CA LEU A 121 4.30 -5.96 5.49
C LEU A 121 5.61 -5.19 5.67
N MET A 122 6.71 -5.90 5.97
CA MET A 122 8.03 -5.28 6.15
C MET A 122 8.52 -4.55 4.90
N LYS A 123 8.27 -5.11 3.71
CA LYS A 123 8.59 -4.44 2.44
C LYS A 123 7.76 -3.17 2.26
N GLY A 124 6.45 -3.23 2.54
CA GLY A 124 5.58 -2.05 2.51
C GLY A 124 6.07 -0.92 3.43
N GLU A 125 6.45 -1.28 4.66
CA GLU A 125 7.01 -0.33 5.63
C GLU A 125 8.34 0.27 5.17
N ARG A 126 9.25 -0.54 4.59
CA ARG A 126 10.52 -0.03 4.04
C ARG A 126 10.28 0.95 2.88
N PHE A 127 9.38 0.62 1.95
CA PHE A 127 9.05 1.55 0.86
C PHE A 127 8.38 2.83 1.40
N ARG A 128 7.61 2.73 2.49
CA ARG A 128 7.09 3.92 3.17
C ARG A 128 8.20 4.81 3.71
N GLU A 129 9.22 4.22 4.35
CA GLU A 129 10.39 4.97 4.80
C GLU A 129 11.11 5.64 3.63
N GLU A 130 11.30 4.94 2.50
CA GLU A 130 11.89 5.52 1.29
C GLU A 130 11.10 6.72 0.75
N ILE A 131 9.76 6.71 0.83
CA ILE A 131 8.93 7.87 0.47
C ILE A 131 9.25 9.05 1.38
N THR A 132 9.34 8.84 2.70
CA THR A 132 9.70 9.91 3.65
C THR A 132 11.05 10.51 3.31
N PHE A 133 12.07 9.66 3.13
CA PHE A 133 13.42 10.11 2.79
C PHE A 133 13.44 10.92 1.49
N TYR A 134 12.70 10.47 0.47
CA TYR A 134 12.59 11.19 -0.80
C TYR A 134 11.95 12.58 -0.64
N ILE A 135 10.85 12.69 0.12
CA ILE A 135 10.21 13.99 0.36
C ILE A 135 11.15 14.92 1.13
N GLU A 136 11.84 14.42 2.16
CA GLU A 136 12.76 15.22 2.97
C GLU A 136 13.96 15.72 2.16
N ASP A 137 14.57 14.87 1.33
CA ASP A 137 15.68 15.23 0.43
C ASP A 137 15.27 16.32 -0.58
N ILE A 138 14.09 16.19 -1.19
CA ILE A 138 13.56 17.22 -2.10
C ILE A 138 13.26 18.52 -1.36
N ARG A 139 12.79 18.48 -0.12
CA ARG A 139 12.55 19.69 0.69
C ARG A 139 13.83 20.38 1.14
N GLU A 140 14.94 19.65 1.28
CA GLU A 140 16.25 20.23 1.55
C GLU A 140 16.76 21.03 0.33
N THR A 141 16.62 20.47 -0.87
CA THR A 141 17.07 21.12 -2.11
C THR A 141 16.09 22.19 -2.62
N THR A 142 14.79 21.98 -2.43
CA THR A 142 13.70 22.87 -2.87
C THR A 142 12.66 23.02 -1.75
N PRO A 143 12.83 24.01 -0.84
CA PRO A 143 11.97 24.15 0.35
C PRO A 143 10.49 24.40 0.08
N THR A 144 10.11 24.76 -1.15
CA THR A 144 8.72 24.99 -1.57
C THR A 144 8.01 23.75 -2.09
N SER A 145 8.73 22.64 -2.31
CA SER A 145 8.15 21.40 -2.82
C SER A 145 7.40 20.64 -1.72
N TYR A 146 6.26 20.05 -2.06
CA TYR A 146 5.34 19.33 -1.15
C TYR A 146 4.85 20.16 0.06
N PRO A 147 4.25 21.35 -0.15
CA PRO A 147 3.83 22.22 0.95
C PRO A 147 2.69 21.62 1.80
N LEU A 148 1.88 20.73 1.21
CA LEU A 148 0.76 20.06 1.88
C LEU A 148 1.17 18.76 2.59
N TYR A 149 2.40 18.29 2.39
CA TYR A 149 2.89 17.11 3.09
C TYR A 149 3.14 17.46 4.55
N SER A 150 2.24 16.99 5.41
CA SER A 150 2.28 17.28 6.84
C SER A 150 3.24 16.36 7.62
N GLY A 151 4.03 15.51 6.95
CA GLY A 151 4.99 14.53 7.50
C GLY A 151 4.91 14.33 9.01
N LYS A 152 4.31 13.22 9.45
CA LYS A 152 4.08 13.02 10.88
C LYS A 152 5.38 13.02 11.71
N SER A 153 5.67 14.15 12.34
CA SER A 153 6.30 14.19 13.65
C SER A 153 5.28 13.70 14.68
N GLU A 154 5.14 12.39 14.84
CA GLU A 154 4.55 11.86 16.08
C GLU A 154 5.58 12.05 17.20
N GLN A 155 5.64 13.26 17.78
CA GLN A 155 5.90 13.37 19.21
C GLN A 155 4.68 12.81 19.95
N SER A 156 4.56 11.48 19.98
CA SER A 156 3.65 10.82 20.91
C SER A 156 4.29 10.88 22.29
N GLY A 157 3.78 11.84 23.08
CA GLY A 157 3.84 11.98 24.53
C GLY A 157 4.88 11.17 25.29
N GLY A 158 5.81 11.88 25.94
CA GLY A 158 6.66 11.31 26.98
C GLY A 158 5.83 10.51 27.98
N ILE A 159 6.15 9.22 28.11
CA ILE A 159 5.65 8.39 29.19
C ILE A 159 6.31 8.92 30.47
N ILE A 160 5.55 9.68 31.27
CA ILE A 160 5.90 9.92 32.66
C ILE A 160 5.60 8.62 33.40
N PHE A 161 6.65 7.93 33.84
CA PHE A 161 6.52 6.89 34.84
C PHE A 161 6.14 7.55 36.17
N TYR A 162 4.98 7.20 36.71
CA TYR A 162 4.67 7.34 38.12
C TYR A 162 4.79 5.96 38.79
#